data_AF-A0A1G8M4V5-F1
#
_entry.id   AF-A0A1G8M4V5-F1
#
_cell.length_a   1.000
_cell.length_b   1.000
_cell.length_c   1.000
_cell.angle_alpha   90.00
_cell.angle_beta   90.00
_cell.angle_gamma   90.00
#
_symmetry.space_group_name_H-M   'P 1'
#
loop_
_entity.id
_entity.type
_entity.pdbx_description
1 polymer ?
#
loop_
_entity_poly.entity_id
_entity_poly.type
_entity_poly.pdbx_seq_one_letter_code
_entity_poly.pdbx_strand_id
1 'polypeptide(L)'
;MLKTTYRQIRKFSKGDPDILCRDNKSPRSLHSSELDQYKPIILEQLSSKVSIKCIYELLVKLGHTGKTTNFYDYCKKLIEKNGIDHQTNSNIVGVKRNKAKPPDRYIERGKVLNYLWSNIKISTLDINFLLEKYPLLKEIQDCISDFREIYVHKSIILLEKFIDKYVKSKIKNLKSFANGFLRDFEAIKNSVISEYSNGFIEGNNNRLKMIKRTMYGRASLNLLRAKIIY
;
A
#
# COMPACT_ATOMS: atom_id res chain seq x y z
N MET A 1 6.08 -0.98 -2.74
CA MET A 1 6.96 0.06 -3.33
C MET A 1 8.22 0.12 -2.48
N LEU A 2 9.32 -0.50 -2.93
CA LEU A 2 10.55 -0.61 -2.16
C LEU A 2 11.11 0.80 -1.85
N LYS A 3 11.24 1.11 -0.55
CA LYS A 3 11.93 2.32 -0.08
C LYS A 3 13.39 2.23 -0.54
N THR A 4 13.72 2.87 -1.65
CA THR A 4 15.07 2.86 -2.24
C THR A 4 15.89 3.95 -1.57
N THR A 5 16.54 3.59 -0.48
CA THR A 5 17.46 4.51 0.20
C THR A 5 18.70 4.77 -0.64
N TYR A 6 19.33 5.93 -0.50
CA TYR A 6 20.59 6.26 -1.19
C TYR A 6 21.66 5.16 -1.05
N ARG A 7 21.75 4.51 0.12
CA ARG A 7 22.66 3.38 0.36
C ARG A 7 22.35 2.17 -0.51
N GLN A 8 21.08 1.83 -0.69
CA GLN A 8 20.70 0.73 -1.59
C GLN A 8 20.98 1.09 -3.04
N ILE A 9 20.72 2.33 -3.46
CA ILE A 9 20.99 2.80 -4.83
C ILE A 9 22.49 2.70 -5.15
N ARG A 10 23.37 3.02 -4.21
CA ARG A 10 24.82 2.84 -4.37
C ARG A 10 25.22 1.37 -4.49
N LYS A 11 24.56 0.46 -3.75
CA LYS A 11 24.75 -1.00 -3.91
C LYS A 11 24.30 -1.46 -5.30
N PHE A 12 23.13 -1.01 -5.75
CA PHE A 12 22.61 -1.30 -7.09
C PHE A 12 23.47 -0.74 -8.22
N SER A 13 24.21 0.35 -8.00
CA SER A 13 25.10 0.93 -9.00
C SER A 13 26.36 0.10 -9.27
N LYS A 14 26.75 -0.81 -8.38
CA LYS A 14 28.02 -1.57 -8.47
C LYS A 14 27.86 -3.08 -8.35
N GLY A 15 26.75 -3.58 -7.81
CA GLY A 15 26.49 -5.01 -7.67
C GLY A 15 25.67 -5.59 -8.82
N ASP A 16 25.58 -6.92 -8.87
CA ASP A 16 24.81 -7.66 -9.87
C ASP A 16 23.31 -7.34 -9.76
N PRO A 17 22.70 -6.73 -10.80
CA PRO A 17 21.28 -6.42 -10.86
C PRO A 17 20.33 -7.56 -10.51
N ASP A 18 20.59 -8.77 -10.99
CA ASP A 18 19.67 -9.90 -10.86
C ASP A 18 19.62 -10.41 -9.43
N ILE A 19 20.76 -10.39 -8.74
CA ILE A 19 20.86 -10.77 -7.32
C ILE A 19 20.16 -9.74 -6.43
N LEU A 20 20.30 -8.45 -6.77
CA LEU A 20 19.80 -7.36 -5.93
C LEU A 20 18.29 -7.10 -6.09
N CYS A 21 17.71 -7.43 -7.25
CA CYS A 21 16.30 -7.21 -7.55
C CYS A 21 15.41 -8.41 -7.24
N ARG A 22 15.96 -9.62 -7.07
CA ARG A 22 15.20 -10.75 -6.51
C ARG A 22 14.80 -10.43 -5.08
N ASP A 23 13.50 -10.43 -4.79
CA ASP A 23 13.00 -10.24 -3.44
C ASP A 23 13.31 -11.48 -2.58
N ASN A 24 14.48 -11.41 -1.93
CA ASN A 24 14.77 -11.90 -0.60
C ASN A 24 14.15 -13.25 -0.13
N LYS A 25 14.78 -14.36 -0.50
CA LYS A 25 15.55 -15.07 0.54
C LYS A 25 16.88 -14.34 0.64
N SER A 26 16.89 -13.20 1.32
CA SER A 26 18.14 -12.49 1.50
C SER A 26 19.07 -13.42 2.29
N PRO A 27 20.38 -13.44 2.04
CA PRO A 27 21.33 -14.06 2.95
C PRO A 27 21.39 -13.36 4.33
N ARG A 28 20.45 -12.48 4.71
CA ARG A 28 20.26 -12.10 6.12
C ARG A 28 19.83 -13.27 7.01
N SER A 29 19.45 -14.43 6.44
CA SER A 29 19.32 -15.64 7.26
C SER A 29 20.67 -16.18 7.76
N LEU A 30 21.81 -15.68 7.25
CA LEU A 30 23.15 -16.04 7.70
C LEU A 30 23.82 -15.00 8.60
N HIS A 31 23.31 -13.76 8.67
CA HIS A 31 23.80 -12.83 9.69
C HIS A 31 23.07 -13.13 10.99
N SER A 32 23.78 -13.76 11.91
CA SER A 32 23.37 -13.81 13.30
C SER A 32 23.09 -12.39 13.78
N SER A 33 21.92 -12.18 14.37
CA SER A 33 21.64 -10.96 15.11
C SER A 33 22.72 -10.80 16.19
N GLU A 34 23.16 -9.59 16.49
CA GLU A 34 23.97 -9.33 17.70
C GLU A 34 23.26 -9.81 18.97
N LEU A 35 21.94 -10.00 18.93
CA LEU A 35 21.14 -10.59 20.01
C LEU A 35 21.16 -12.12 20.03
N ASP A 36 21.64 -12.79 18.98
CA ASP A 36 21.70 -14.25 18.92
C ASP A 36 22.68 -14.82 19.97
N GLN A 37 23.72 -14.07 20.35
CA GLN A 37 24.62 -14.45 21.45
C GLN A 37 23.89 -14.53 22.80
N TYR A 38 22.82 -13.75 22.97
CA TYR A 38 22.00 -13.72 24.19
C TYR A 38 20.73 -14.57 24.09
N LYS A 39 20.48 -15.20 22.92
CA LYS A 39 19.31 -16.05 22.68
C LYS A 39 19.07 -17.12 23.74
N PRO A 40 20.06 -17.90 24.22
CA PRO A 40 19.78 -18.92 25.24
C PRO A 40 19.25 -18.31 26.54
N ILE A 41 19.89 -17.22 27.00
CA ILE A 41 19.49 -16.48 28.21
C ILE A 41 18.08 -15.89 28.04
N ILE A 42 17.79 -15.29 26.88
CA ILE A 42 16.47 -14.72 26.59
C ILE A 42 15.39 -15.81 26.64
N LEU A 43 15.64 -16.97 26.05
CA LEU A 43 14.66 -18.06 26.01
C LEU A 43 14.39 -18.67 27.39
N GLU A 44 15.44 -18.86 28.19
CA GLU A 44 15.32 -19.32 29.57
C GLU A 44 14.46 -18.34 30.39
N GLN A 45 14.79 -17.05 30.35
CA GLN A 45 14.07 -16.02 31.10
C GLN A 45 12.62 -15.83 30.64
N LEU A 46 12.36 -15.97 29.33
CA LEU A 46 11.01 -15.95 28.77
C LEU A 46 10.18 -17.17 29.22
N SER A 47 10.80 -18.35 29.29
CA SER A 47 10.15 -19.57 29.79
C SER A 47 9.81 -19.49 31.28
N SER A 48 10.65 -18.79 32.06
CA SER A 48 10.41 -18.46 33.47
C SER A 48 9.41 -17.32 33.68
N LYS A 49 8.72 -16.85 32.63
CA LYS A 49 7.72 -15.77 32.65
C LYS A 49 8.22 -14.44 33.23
N VAL A 50 9.53 -14.18 33.15
CA VAL A 50 10.12 -12.91 33.58
C VAL A 50 9.72 -11.79 32.61
N SER A 51 9.49 -10.57 33.13
CA SER A 51 9.10 -9.43 32.29
C SER A 51 10.19 -9.09 31.25
N ILE A 52 9.78 -8.80 30.00
CA ILE A 52 10.73 -8.47 28.91
C ILE A 52 11.60 -7.25 29.27
N LYS A 53 11.07 -6.32 30.08
CA LYS A 53 11.83 -5.17 30.58
C LYS A 53 12.98 -5.60 31.49
N CYS A 54 12.75 -6.52 32.43
CA CYS A 54 13.81 -7.04 33.30
C CYS A 54 14.89 -7.79 32.48
N ILE A 55 14.48 -8.53 31.45
CA ILE A 55 15.40 -9.20 30.53
C ILE A 55 16.27 -8.15 29.80
N TYR A 56 15.69 -7.04 29.34
CA TYR A 56 16.46 -5.96 28.73
C TYR A 56 17.49 -5.36 29.70
N GLU A 57 17.09 -5.05 30.93
CA GLU A 57 17.99 -4.50 31.96
C GLU A 57 19.14 -5.45 32.28
N LEU A 58 18.88 -6.76 32.34
CA LEU A 58 19.90 -7.79 32.50
C LEU A 58 20.88 -7.79 31.33
N LEU A 59 20.39 -7.68 30.09
CA LEU A 59 21.26 -7.62 28.91
C LEU A 59 22.10 -6.34 28.86
N VAL A 60 21.56 -5.19 29.27
CA VAL A 60 22.35 -3.95 29.37
C VAL A 60 23.47 -4.11 30.40
N LYS A 61 23.23 -4.76 31.54
CA LYS A 61 24.27 -5.09 32.53
C LYS A 61 25.33 -6.04 31.98
N LEU A 62 24.95 -6.97 31.09
CA LEU A 62 25.87 -7.86 30.38
C LEU A 62 26.57 -7.20 29.17
N GLY A 63 26.42 -5.89 28.98
CA GLY A 63 27.13 -5.12 27.95
C GLY A 63 26.39 -4.97 26.62
N HIS A 64 25.08 -5.24 26.56
CA HIS A 64 24.30 -5.01 25.36
C HIS A 64 24.15 -3.51 25.05
N THR A 65 24.63 -3.08 23.88
CA THR A 65 24.60 -1.68 23.41
C THR A 65 23.55 -1.42 22.33
N GLY A 66 22.71 -2.41 22.01
CA GLY A 66 21.73 -2.32 20.94
C GLY A 66 20.50 -1.46 21.28
N LYS A 67 19.76 -1.09 20.23
CA LYS A 67 18.52 -0.29 20.38
C LYS A 67 17.44 -1.08 21.10
N THR A 68 16.80 -0.43 22.08
CA THR A 68 15.64 -0.96 22.83
C THR A 68 14.58 -1.58 21.90
N THR A 69 14.16 -0.85 20.86
CA THR A 69 13.13 -1.30 19.91
C THR A 69 13.51 -2.59 19.19
N ASN A 70 14.80 -2.75 18.84
CA ASN A 70 15.29 -3.95 18.16
C ASN A 70 15.24 -5.18 19.08
N PHE A 71 15.52 -4.99 20.38
CA PHE A 71 15.39 -6.05 21.38
C PHE A 71 13.92 -6.49 21.55
N TYR A 72 12.99 -5.56 21.69
CA TYR A 72 11.56 -5.88 21.81
C TYR A 72 11.03 -6.62 20.57
N ASP A 73 11.39 -6.16 19.37
CA ASP A 73 11.03 -6.83 18.11
C ASP A 73 11.64 -8.23 18.00
N TYR A 74 12.86 -8.42 18.49
CA TYR A 74 13.54 -9.72 18.51
C TYR A 74 12.86 -10.70 19.48
N CYS A 75 12.54 -10.27 20.70
CA CYS A 75 11.80 -11.08 21.68
C CYS A 75 10.42 -11.49 21.16
N LYS A 76 9.70 -10.56 20.50
CA LYS A 76 8.40 -10.87 19.89
C LYS A 76 8.50 -12.00 18.87
N LYS A 77 9.50 -11.96 17.99
CA LYS A 77 9.75 -13.02 17.01
C LYS A 77 10.11 -14.36 17.66
N LEU A 78 10.87 -14.35 18.76
CA LEU A 78 11.21 -15.58 19.50
C LEU A 78 9.97 -16.20 20.17
N ILE A 79 9.12 -15.37 20.77
CA ILE A 79 7.85 -15.80 21.37
C ILE A 79 6.95 -16.47 20.33
N GLU A 80 6.74 -15.81 19.18
CA GLU A 80 5.94 -16.34 18.07
C GLU A 80 6.52 -17.65 17.50
N LYS A 81 7.86 -17.73 17.37
CA LYS A 81 8.52 -18.92 16.80
C LYS A 81 8.52 -20.12 17.73
N ASN A 82 8.61 -19.91 19.04
CA ASN A 82 8.74 -20.98 20.03
C ASN A 82 7.45 -21.25 20.81
N GLY A 83 6.34 -20.57 20.49
CA GLY A 83 5.04 -20.79 21.12
C GLY A 83 5.02 -20.50 22.62
N ILE A 84 5.84 -19.55 23.10
CA ILE A 84 5.95 -19.25 24.52
C ILE A 84 4.73 -18.43 24.96
N ASP A 85 4.02 -18.91 25.98
CA ASP A 85 2.92 -18.17 26.63
C ASP A 85 3.51 -17.07 27.53
N HIS A 86 3.90 -15.95 26.92
CA HIS A 86 4.41 -14.77 27.61
C HIS A 86 3.32 -13.69 27.69
N GLN A 87 2.90 -13.37 28.91
CA GLN A 87 1.97 -12.28 29.17
C GLN A 87 2.64 -10.94 28.83
N THR A 88 2.45 -10.50 27.59
CA THR A 88 2.70 -9.11 27.23
C THR A 88 1.68 -8.25 27.96
N ASN A 89 2.08 -7.66 29.09
CA ASN A 89 1.33 -6.56 29.67
C ASN A 89 1.16 -5.52 28.57
N SER A 90 -0.04 -5.44 28.02
CA SER A 90 -0.34 -4.61 26.87
C SER A 90 -0.04 -3.16 27.25
N ASN A 91 1.07 -2.62 26.76
CA ASN A 91 1.44 -1.21 26.68
C ASN A 91 1.11 -0.32 27.91
N ILE A 92 2.11 -0.03 28.74
CA ILE A 92 2.04 1.09 29.72
C ILE A 92 2.43 2.44 29.07
N VAL A 93 3.16 2.45 27.95
CA VAL A 93 3.77 3.70 27.41
C VAL A 93 3.31 4.08 25.99
N GLY A 94 2.69 3.17 25.24
CA GLY A 94 2.02 3.52 24.00
C GLY A 94 0.56 3.81 24.30
N VAL A 95 0.16 5.09 24.34
CA VAL A 95 -1.27 5.48 24.38
C VAL A 95 -2.01 4.57 23.40
N LYS A 96 -2.84 3.66 23.92
CA LYS A 96 -3.79 2.95 23.08
C LYS A 96 -4.59 4.06 22.42
N ARG A 97 -4.41 4.27 21.12
CA ARG A 97 -5.40 4.99 20.33
C ARG A 97 -6.63 4.10 20.33
N ASN A 98 -7.38 4.14 21.43
CA ASN A 98 -8.76 3.71 21.48
C ASN A 98 -9.50 4.67 20.55
N LYS A 99 -9.44 4.42 19.24
CA LYS A 99 -10.54 4.83 18.40
C LYS A 99 -11.69 4.01 18.95
N ALA A 100 -12.54 4.64 19.76
CA ALA A 100 -13.79 4.04 20.17
C ALA A 100 -14.40 3.41 18.91
N LYS A 101 -14.66 2.10 18.94
CA LYS A 101 -15.40 1.50 17.84
C LYS A 101 -16.70 2.31 17.74
N PRO A 102 -16.98 2.94 16.60
CA PRO A 102 -18.24 3.66 16.44
C PRO A 102 -19.40 2.66 16.60
N PRO A 103 -20.60 3.15 16.93
CA PRO A 103 -21.72 2.32 17.40
C PRO A 103 -22.01 1.18 16.42
N ASP A 104 -22.58 0.08 16.94
CA ASP A 104 -22.90 -1.27 16.42
C ASP A 104 -22.75 -1.61 14.93
N ARG A 105 -22.79 -0.65 14.02
CA ARG A 105 -22.60 -0.79 12.59
C ARG A 105 -21.61 0.24 12.02
N TYR A 106 -20.38 -0.22 11.79
CA TYR A 106 -19.29 0.59 11.21
C TYR A 106 -18.85 0.05 9.86
N ILE A 107 -18.78 0.94 8.86
CA ILE A 107 -18.27 0.63 7.53
C ILE A 107 -16.99 1.43 7.31
N GLU A 108 -15.91 0.72 7.01
CA GLU A 108 -14.65 1.37 6.68
C GLU A 108 -14.75 2.13 5.36
N ARG A 109 -14.27 3.38 5.35
CA ARG A 109 -14.18 4.20 4.13
C ARG A 109 -13.50 3.47 2.97
N GLY A 110 -12.43 2.71 3.25
CA GLY A 110 -11.71 1.94 2.24
C GLY A 110 -12.59 0.90 1.56
N LYS A 111 -13.49 0.25 2.31
CA LYS A 111 -14.46 -0.69 1.74
C LYS A 111 -15.40 0.04 0.79
N VAL A 112 -15.99 1.18 1.20
CA VAL A 112 -16.88 1.97 0.35
C VAL A 112 -16.20 2.37 -0.97
N LEU A 113 -14.94 2.83 -0.91
CA LEU A 113 -14.18 3.17 -2.11
C LEU A 113 -13.94 1.96 -3.02
N ASN A 114 -13.59 0.81 -2.44
CA ASN A 114 -13.40 -0.44 -3.17
C ASN A 114 -14.71 -0.94 -3.81
N TYR A 115 -15.85 -0.74 -3.16
CA TYR A 115 -17.15 -1.06 -3.75
C TYR A 115 -17.42 -0.16 -4.96
N LEU A 116 -17.28 1.16 -4.81
CA LEU A 116 -17.50 2.11 -5.91
C LEU A 116 -16.58 1.86 -7.11
N TRP A 117 -15.30 1.59 -6.85
CA TRP A 117 -14.30 1.46 -7.92
C TRP A 117 -14.10 0.04 -8.43
N SER A 118 -14.44 -1.01 -7.69
CA SER A 118 -14.13 -2.39 -8.09
C SER A 118 -15.30 -3.34 -7.92
N ASN A 119 -16.50 -2.83 -7.60
CA ASN A 119 -17.70 -3.62 -7.35
C ASN A 119 -17.49 -4.72 -6.31
N ILE A 120 -16.54 -4.53 -5.39
CA ILE A 120 -16.25 -5.49 -4.32
C ILE A 120 -17.43 -5.50 -3.36
N LYS A 121 -18.07 -6.67 -3.22
CA LYS A 121 -19.33 -6.82 -2.47
C LYS A 121 -19.20 -6.31 -1.02
N ILE A 122 -20.13 -5.44 -0.64
CA ILE A 122 -20.44 -5.02 0.73
C ILE A 122 -21.89 -5.45 0.99
N SER A 123 -22.30 -5.51 2.26
CA SER A 123 -23.72 -5.74 2.60
C SER A 123 -24.62 -4.77 1.82
N THR A 124 -25.63 -5.31 1.15
CA THR A 124 -26.56 -4.52 0.31
C THR A 124 -27.30 -3.47 1.14
N LEU A 125 -27.68 -3.83 2.37
CA LEU A 125 -28.28 -2.94 3.34
C LEU A 125 -27.38 -1.74 3.67
N ASP A 126 -26.07 -1.99 3.81
CA ASP A 126 -25.08 -0.94 4.12
C ASP A 126 -24.92 0.04 2.96
N ILE A 127 -24.82 -0.46 1.73
CA ILE A 127 -24.66 0.37 0.55
C ILE A 127 -25.92 1.19 0.28
N ASN A 128 -27.10 0.57 0.33
CA ASN A 128 -28.36 1.28 0.08
C ASN A 128 -28.54 2.42 1.09
N PHE A 129 -28.31 2.16 2.39
CA PHE A 129 -28.33 3.19 3.41
C PHE A 129 -27.33 4.32 3.15
N LEU A 130 -26.10 3.99 2.74
CA LEU A 130 -25.08 5.00 2.43
C LEU A 130 -25.45 5.86 1.21
N LEU A 131 -26.00 5.26 0.16
CA LEU A 131 -26.39 5.96 -1.06
C LEU A 131 -27.61 6.87 -0.83
N GLU A 132 -28.57 6.43 -0.01
CA GLU A 132 -29.72 7.25 0.41
C GLU A 132 -29.29 8.41 1.32
N LYS A 133 -28.44 8.13 2.31
CA LYS A 133 -27.99 9.13 3.28
C LYS A 133 -27.03 10.15 2.67
N TYR A 134 -26.22 9.75 1.69
CA TYR A 134 -25.22 10.60 1.04
C TYR A 134 -25.43 10.65 -0.48
N PRO A 135 -26.31 11.54 -0.99
CA PRO A 135 -26.60 11.65 -2.43
C PRO A 135 -25.37 11.92 -3.29
N LEU A 136 -24.35 12.59 -2.75
CA LEU A 136 -23.07 12.82 -3.43
C LEU A 136 -22.34 11.50 -3.75
N LEU A 137 -22.49 10.49 -2.89
CA LEU A 137 -21.91 9.16 -3.11
C LEU A 137 -22.59 8.46 -4.28
N LYS A 138 -23.91 8.63 -4.40
CA LYS A 138 -24.71 8.11 -5.51
C LYS A 138 -24.33 8.76 -6.83
N GLU A 139 -24.17 10.09 -6.86
CA GLU A 139 -23.71 10.81 -8.05
C GLU A 139 -22.31 10.35 -8.50
N ILE A 140 -21.39 10.08 -7.55
CA ILE A 140 -20.07 9.51 -7.86
C ILE A 140 -20.18 8.09 -8.40
N GLN A 141 -21.06 7.25 -7.83
CA GLN A 141 -21.29 5.90 -8.31
C GLN A 141 -21.80 5.89 -9.75
N ASP A 142 -22.79 6.73 -10.03
CA ASP A 142 -23.37 6.87 -11.37
C ASP A 142 -22.31 7.39 -12.34
N CYS A 143 -21.46 8.34 -11.93
CA CYS A 143 -20.34 8.82 -12.75
C CYS A 143 -19.36 7.69 -13.12
N ILE A 144 -19.04 6.80 -12.20
CA ILE A 144 -18.16 5.66 -12.47
C ILE A 144 -18.83 4.67 -13.43
N SER A 145 -20.12 4.41 -13.26
CA SER A 145 -20.88 3.50 -14.14
C SER A 145 -21.00 4.06 -15.55
N ASP A 146 -21.51 5.29 -15.68
CA ASP A 146 -21.69 5.95 -16.98
C ASP A 146 -20.35 6.04 -17.74
N PHE A 147 -19.27 6.36 -17.04
CA PHE A 147 -17.94 6.44 -17.64
C PHE A 147 -17.47 5.08 -18.19
N ARG A 148 -17.74 3.98 -17.47
CA ARG A 148 -17.40 2.63 -17.95
C ARG A 148 -18.23 2.25 -19.16
N GLU A 149 -19.51 2.59 -19.16
CA GLU A 149 -20.42 2.28 -20.27
C GLU A 149 -19.95 2.91 -21.59
N ILE A 150 -19.35 4.11 -21.55
CA ILE A 150 -18.73 4.73 -22.73
C ILE A 150 -17.73 3.78 -23.40
N TYR A 151 -16.82 3.19 -22.62
CA TYR A 151 -15.74 2.33 -23.13
C TYR A 151 -16.19 0.88 -23.36
N VAL A 152 -17.18 0.39 -22.62
CA VAL A 152 -17.78 -0.93 -22.84
C VAL A 152 -18.54 -0.96 -24.17
N HIS A 153 -19.32 0.08 -24.45
CA HIS A 153 -20.13 0.17 -25.67
C HIS A 153 -19.44 0.93 -26.82
N LYS A 154 -18.26 1.52 -26.56
CA LYS A 154 -17.53 2.38 -27.51
C LYS A 154 -18.42 3.43 -28.17
N SER A 155 -19.30 4.06 -27.40
CA SER A 155 -20.36 4.94 -27.92
C SER A 155 -20.07 6.42 -27.68
N ILE A 156 -19.99 7.18 -28.77
CA ILE A 156 -19.82 8.64 -28.75
C ILE A 156 -21.06 9.32 -28.16
N ILE A 157 -22.24 8.77 -28.39
CA ILE A 157 -23.50 9.30 -27.84
C ILE A 157 -23.49 9.22 -26.31
N LEU A 158 -22.96 8.13 -25.75
CA LEU A 158 -22.81 8.01 -24.29
C LEU A 158 -21.77 9.01 -23.76
N LEU A 159 -20.71 9.27 -24.51
CA LEU A 159 -19.69 10.27 -24.17
C LEU A 159 -20.27 11.68 -24.11
N GLU A 160 -21.04 12.10 -25.12
CA GLU A 160 -21.69 13.41 -25.13
C GLU A 160 -22.70 13.56 -23.98
N LYS A 161 -23.54 12.54 -23.77
CA LYS A 161 -24.48 12.50 -22.64
C LYS A 161 -23.78 12.57 -21.29
N PHE A 162 -22.65 11.89 -21.14
CA PHE A 162 -21.82 11.94 -19.95
C PHE A 162 -21.33 13.36 -19.68
N ILE A 163 -20.78 14.04 -20.69
CA ILE A 163 -20.28 15.41 -20.56
C ILE A 163 -21.42 16.36 -20.15
N ASP A 164 -22.55 16.32 -20.86
CA ASP A 164 -23.70 17.17 -20.59
C ASP A 164 -24.25 17.01 -19.17
N LYS A 165 -24.27 15.76 -18.67
CA LYS A 165 -24.71 15.42 -17.32
C LYS A 165 -23.75 16.00 -16.27
N TYR A 166 -22.44 15.73 -16.39
CA TYR A 166 -21.48 16.03 -15.33
C TYR A 166 -20.91 17.46 -15.35
N VAL A 167 -21.01 18.21 -16.46
CA VAL A 167 -20.73 19.66 -16.47
C VAL A 167 -21.68 20.44 -15.56
N LYS A 168 -22.90 19.93 -15.38
CA LYS A 168 -23.95 20.49 -14.50
C LYS A 168 -23.90 19.94 -13.07
N SER A 169 -22.95 19.04 -12.77
CA SER A 169 -22.79 18.45 -11.44
C SER A 169 -22.54 19.51 -10.37
N LYS A 170 -23.10 19.30 -9.17
CA LYS A 170 -22.81 20.12 -7.98
C LYS A 170 -21.43 19.82 -7.42
N ILE A 171 -20.84 18.67 -7.76
CA ILE A 171 -19.51 18.26 -7.31
C ILE A 171 -18.47 18.94 -8.20
N LYS A 172 -17.75 19.93 -7.63
CA LYS A 172 -16.72 20.70 -8.34
C LYS A 172 -15.70 19.83 -9.07
N ASN A 173 -15.30 18.71 -8.48
CA ASN A 173 -14.35 17.78 -9.08
C ASN A 173 -14.92 17.05 -10.31
N LEU A 174 -16.20 16.62 -10.27
CA LEU A 174 -16.84 15.99 -11.43
C LEU A 174 -17.08 17.01 -12.54
N LYS A 175 -17.51 18.22 -12.19
CA LYS A 175 -17.64 19.32 -13.15
C LYS A 175 -16.31 19.66 -13.83
N SER A 176 -15.23 19.76 -13.05
CA SER A 176 -13.88 20.00 -13.60
C SER A 176 -13.39 18.83 -14.47
N PHE A 177 -13.74 17.60 -14.10
CA PHE A 177 -13.42 16.41 -14.89
C PHE A 177 -14.15 16.45 -16.24
N ALA A 178 -15.47 16.68 -16.25
CA ALA A 178 -16.26 16.78 -17.47
C ALA A 178 -15.85 17.98 -18.35
N ASN A 179 -15.50 19.13 -17.76
CA ASN A 179 -14.91 20.24 -18.52
C ASN A 179 -13.56 19.88 -19.15
N GLY A 180 -12.79 18.99 -18.52
CA GLY A 180 -11.58 18.44 -19.12
C GLY A 180 -11.88 17.70 -20.42
N PHE A 181 -13.00 16.97 -20.47
CA PHE A 181 -13.41 16.22 -21.66
C PHE A 181 -13.75 17.14 -22.82
N LEU A 182 -14.35 18.30 -22.56
CA LEU A 182 -14.63 19.30 -23.59
C LEU A 182 -13.34 19.87 -24.21
N ARG A 183 -12.30 20.10 -23.39
CA ARG A 183 -11.02 20.63 -23.88
C ARG A 183 -10.29 19.64 -24.78
N ASP A 184 -10.33 18.36 -24.42
CA ASP A 184 -9.62 17.28 -25.12
C ASP A 184 -10.57 16.37 -25.91
N PHE A 185 -11.71 16.91 -26.38
CA PHE A 185 -12.83 16.11 -26.90
C PHE A 185 -12.42 15.21 -28.06
N GLU A 186 -11.70 15.73 -29.05
CA GLU A 186 -11.25 14.94 -30.21
C GLU A 186 -10.31 13.80 -29.80
N ALA A 187 -9.40 14.04 -28.85
CA ALA A 187 -8.49 13.01 -28.35
C ALA A 187 -9.26 11.91 -27.61
N ILE A 188 -10.25 12.29 -26.79
CA ILE A 188 -11.06 11.34 -26.03
C ILE A 188 -12.00 10.56 -26.94
N LYS A 189 -12.63 11.23 -27.91
CA LYS A 189 -13.46 10.59 -28.95
C LYS A 189 -12.66 9.53 -29.69
N ASN A 190 -11.44 9.86 -30.11
CA ASN A 190 -10.53 8.89 -30.73
C ASN A 190 -10.16 7.74 -29.77
N SER A 191 -9.99 8.00 -28.48
CA SER A 191 -9.73 6.96 -27.48
C SER A 191 -10.89 5.97 -27.29
N VAL A 192 -12.13 6.40 -27.55
CA VAL A 192 -13.34 5.57 -27.43
C VAL A 192 -13.54 4.73 -28.68
N ILE A 193 -13.32 5.31 -29.87
CA ILE A 193 -13.56 4.64 -31.16
C ILE A 193 -12.41 3.69 -31.50
N SER A 194 -11.17 4.09 -31.24
CA SER A 194 -10.00 3.33 -31.67
C SER A 194 -9.92 1.95 -31.00
N GLU A 195 -9.47 0.97 -31.77
CA GLU A 195 -9.11 -0.35 -31.25
C GLU A 195 -7.71 -0.34 -30.62
N TYR A 196 -6.89 0.67 -30.94
CA TYR A 196 -5.54 0.80 -30.45
C TYR A 196 -5.49 1.67 -29.20
N SER A 197 -4.86 1.15 -28.15
CA SER A 197 -4.61 1.89 -26.91
C SER A 197 -3.12 2.01 -26.65
N ASN A 198 -2.61 3.25 -26.62
CA ASN A 198 -1.26 3.52 -26.12
C ASN A 198 -1.17 3.40 -24.60
N GLY A 199 -2.29 3.20 -23.88
CA GLY A 199 -2.34 3.21 -22.42
C GLY A 199 -1.43 2.16 -21.77
N PHE A 200 -1.33 0.96 -22.35
CA PHE A 200 -0.42 -0.07 -21.84
C PHE A 200 1.05 0.33 -21.99
N ILE A 201 1.42 0.87 -23.15
CA ILE A 201 2.77 1.31 -23.46
C ILE A 201 3.14 2.52 -22.59
N GLU A 202 2.24 3.49 -22.47
CA GLU A 202 2.41 4.66 -21.60
C GLU A 202 2.50 4.28 -20.13
N GLY A 203 1.71 3.31 -19.67
CA GLY A 203 1.81 2.74 -18.33
C GLY A 203 3.19 2.17 -18.05
N ASN A 204 3.73 1.37 -18.97
CA ASN A 204 5.09 0.83 -18.88
C ASN A 204 6.15 1.93 -18.90
N ASN A 205 6.01 2.92 -19.77
CA ASN A 205 6.90 4.08 -19.83
C ASN A 205 6.88 4.87 -18.51
N ASN A 206 5.70 5.06 -17.91
CA ASN A 206 5.55 5.74 -16.63
C ASN A 206 6.16 4.94 -15.48
N ARG A 207 5.97 3.61 -15.45
CA ARG A 207 6.62 2.70 -14.49
C ARG A 207 8.15 2.80 -14.61
N LEU A 208 8.68 2.75 -15.83
CA LEU A 208 10.12 2.86 -16.09
C LEU A 208 10.66 4.23 -15.64
N LYS A 209 10.00 5.32 -16.02
CA LYS A 209 10.37 6.68 -15.60
C LYS A 209 10.34 6.83 -14.08
N MET A 210 9.34 6.27 -13.41
CA MET A 210 9.26 6.26 -11.95
C MET A 210 10.43 5.49 -11.32
N ILE A 211 10.75 4.30 -11.83
CA ILE A 211 11.90 3.53 -11.35
C ILE A 211 13.19 4.35 -11.52
N LYS A 212 13.43 4.97 -12.69
CA LYS A 212 14.60 5.85 -12.88
C LYS A 212 14.64 7.00 -11.88
N ARG A 213 13.52 7.70 -11.64
CA ARG A 213 13.44 8.82 -10.68
C ARG A 213 13.72 8.37 -9.25
N THR A 214 13.16 7.25 -8.82
CA THR A 214 13.44 6.67 -7.47
C THR A 214 14.90 6.28 -7.30
N MET A 215 15.60 5.99 -8.40
CA MET A 215 17.03 5.68 -8.40
C MET A 215 17.91 6.91 -8.69
N TYR A 216 17.36 8.14 -8.62
CA TYR A 216 18.06 9.40 -8.94
C TYR A 216 18.74 9.41 -10.31
N GLY A 217 18.14 8.73 -11.31
CA GLY A 217 18.70 8.62 -12.65
C GLY A 217 19.90 7.67 -12.77
N ARG A 218 20.33 7.03 -11.68
CA ARG A 218 21.53 6.16 -11.63
C ARG A 218 21.25 4.70 -11.98
N ALA A 219 20.06 4.39 -12.52
CA ALA A 219 19.72 3.03 -12.91
C ALA A 219 20.24 2.72 -14.32
N SER A 220 21.26 1.86 -14.41
CA SER A 220 21.74 1.31 -15.68
C SER A 220 20.66 0.45 -16.35
N LEU A 221 20.83 0.17 -17.65
CA LEU A 221 19.84 -0.61 -18.42
C LEU A 221 19.64 -2.02 -17.86
N ASN A 222 20.71 -2.70 -17.44
CA ASN A 222 20.63 -4.03 -16.82
C ASN A 222 19.85 -3.99 -15.50
N LEU A 223 20.07 -2.96 -14.69
CA LEU A 223 19.36 -2.76 -13.43
C LEU A 223 17.88 -2.42 -13.61
N LEU A 224 17.55 -1.66 -14.65
CA LEU A 224 16.16 -1.40 -15.02
C LEU A 224 15.45 -2.67 -15.46
N ARG A 225 16.10 -3.50 -16.28
CA ARG A 225 15.56 -4.79 -16.70
C ARG A 225 15.27 -5.68 -15.49
N ALA A 226 16.25 -5.88 -14.63
CA ALA A 226 16.09 -6.71 -13.43
C ALA A 226 14.92 -6.23 -12.53
N LYS A 227 14.79 -4.91 -12.32
CA LYS A 227 13.73 -4.33 -11.46
C LYS A 227 12.34 -4.24 -12.11
N ILE A 228 12.24 -4.44 -13.42
CA ILE A 228 10.96 -4.49 -14.14
C ILE A 228 10.45 -5.93 -14.18
N ILE A 229 11.37 -6.88 -14.38
CA ILE A 229 11.10 -8.33 -14.46
C ILE A 229 10.77 -8.90 -13.08
N TYR A 230 11.54 -8.51 -12.05
CA TYR A 230 11.36 -8.92 -10.65
C TYR A 230 10.69 -7.80 -9.84
#